data_AF-A0A3B9Y6B0-F1
#
_entry.id   AF-A0A3B9Y6B0-F1
#
_cell.length_a   1.000
_cell.length_b   1.000
_cell.length_c   1.000
_cell.angle_alpha   90.00
_cell.angle_beta   90.00
_cell.angle_gamma   90.00
#
_symmetry.space_group_name_H-M   'P 1'
#
loop_
_entity.id
_entity.type
_entity.pdbx_description
1 polymer ?
#
loop_
_entity_poly.entity_id
_entity_poly.type
_entity_poly.pdbx_seq_one_letter_code
_entity_poly.pdbx_strand_id
1 'polypeptide(L)'
;MLGAWASGFRVGDDGEAWLEKYYHHLFRTDKTAISTIKELGLGDRLTWSHPRTVTLTGGQIHQLDSPFNLLLFPPLRLDERLRVFAVLALLKLANAKPFEGKTADAWLRRWIGTATVSNAL
;
A
#
# COMPACT_ATOMS: atom_id res chain seq x y z
N MET A 1 0.41 19.74 24.46
CA MET A 1 -0.24 18.92 23.42
C MET A 1 0.81 18.02 22.79
N LEU A 2 0.90 16.76 23.24
CA LEU A 2 1.72 15.74 22.57
C LEU A 2 0.75 14.85 21.80
N GLY A 3 0.93 14.71 20.50
CA GLY A 3 0.10 13.81 19.68
C GLY A 3 -0.28 14.29 18.28
N ALA A 4 -0.04 15.55 17.90
CA ALA A 4 -0.27 16.13 16.55
C ALA A 4 -1.09 15.25 15.57
N TRP A 5 -0.40 14.45 14.75
CA TRP A 5 -0.99 13.55 13.77
C TRP A 5 -1.36 12.18 14.34
N ALA A 6 -0.80 11.75 15.47
CA ALA A 6 -1.12 10.49 16.16
C ALA A 6 -2.13 10.75 17.31
N SER A 7 -3.37 11.06 16.95
CA SER A 7 -4.44 11.37 17.90
C SER A 7 -5.69 10.56 17.59
N GLY A 8 -6.33 10.01 18.62
CA GLY A 8 -7.63 9.35 18.54
C GLY A 8 -8.64 9.97 19.51
N PHE A 9 -9.91 9.65 19.33
CA PHE A 9 -11.02 10.10 20.17
C PHE A 9 -12.04 8.97 20.36
N ARG A 10 -12.83 9.06 21.44
CA ARG A 10 -13.88 8.09 21.75
C ARG A 10 -15.18 8.47 21.05
N VAL A 11 -15.94 7.48 20.58
CA VAL A 11 -17.21 7.64 19.88
C VAL A 11 -18.25 6.69 20.50
N GLY A 12 -19.51 7.11 20.55
CA GLY A 12 -20.62 6.37 21.15
C GLY A 12 -21.00 6.89 22.54
N ASP A 13 -22.25 6.65 22.95
CA ASP A 13 -22.80 7.09 24.24
C ASP A 13 -22.17 6.35 25.43
N ASP A 14 -21.64 5.15 25.18
CA ASP A 14 -20.89 4.31 26.13
C ASP A 14 -19.38 4.62 26.15
N GLY A 15 -18.88 5.33 25.14
CA GLY A 15 -17.48 5.75 25.04
C GLY A 15 -16.48 4.59 24.89
N GLU A 16 -16.92 3.39 24.51
CA GLU A 16 -16.03 2.22 24.37
C GLU A 16 -15.26 2.20 23.06
N ALA A 17 -15.84 2.73 21.97
CA ALA A 17 -15.21 2.72 20.67
C ALA A 17 -14.17 3.83 20.53
N TRP A 18 -12.95 3.46 20.13
CA TRP A 18 -11.88 4.38 19.77
C TRP A 18 -11.80 4.56 18.27
N LEU A 19 -11.74 5.81 17.82
CA LEU A 19 -11.51 6.18 16.43
C LEU A 19 -10.24 7.02 16.30
N GLU A 20 -9.42 6.71 15.32
CA GLU A 20 -8.25 7.50 14.98
C GLU A 20 -8.66 8.76 14.21
N LYS A 21 -8.08 9.91 14.55
CA LYS A 21 -8.34 11.17 13.85
C LYS A 21 -7.69 11.19 12.45
N TYR A 22 -6.61 10.43 12.28
CA TYR A 22 -5.87 10.34 11.03
C TYR A 22 -5.60 8.88 10.68
N TYR A 23 -5.43 8.61 9.40
CA TYR A 23 -5.08 7.27 8.94
C TYR A 23 -3.61 6.97 9.27
N HIS A 24 -3.39 5.91 10.07
CA HIS A 24 -2.07 5.42 10.43
C HIS A 24 -1.92 3.97 9.98
N HIS A 25 -0.84 3.70 9.26
CA HIS A 25 -0.33 2.35 9.08
C HIS A 25 1.18 2.39 9.23
N LEU A 26 1.73 1.31 9.76
CA LEU A 26 3.16 1.13 9.95
C LEU A 26 3.56 -0.11 9.15
N PHE A 27 4.65 -0.04 8.40
CA PHE A 27 5.20 -1.22 7.74
C PHE A 27 6.16 -1.93 8.69
N ARG A 28 6.20 -3.26 8.62
CA ARG A 28 7.18 -4.07 9.37
C ARG A 28 8.64 -3.75 9.00
N THR A 29 8.84 -3.09 7.87
CA THR A 29 10.14 -2.61 7.38
C THR A 29 10.56 -1.27 8.00
N ASP A 30 9.67 -0.57 8.71
CA ASP A 30 9.94 0.74 9.32
C ASP A 30 10.73 0.60 10.62
N LYS A 31 11.97 0.13 10.50
CA LYS A 31 12.85 -0.25 11.62
C LYS A 31 13.00 0.87 12.65
N THR A 32 13.16 2.12 12.19
CA THR A 32 13.34 3.28 13.06
C THR A 32 12.12 3.52 13.95
N ALA A 33 10.92 3.62 13.34
CA ALA A 33 9.69 3.83 14.09
C ALA A 33 9.41 2.68 15.06
N ILE A 34 9.64 1.43 14.63
CA ILE A 34 9.49 0.25 15.50
C ILE A 34 10.48 0.29 16.69
N SER A 35 11.74 0.69 16.46
CA SER A 35 12.73 0.84 17.55
C SER A 35 12.29 1.87 18.57
N THR A 36 11.87 3.06 18.10
CA THR A 36 11.39 4.13 18.97
C THR A 36 10.19 3.70 19.81
N ILE A 37 9.21 2.98 19.22
CA ILE A 37 8.05 2.45 19.98
C ILE A 37 8.50 1.49 21.08
N LYS A 38 9.50 0.64 20.82
CA LYS A 38 10.04 -0.29 21.81
C LYS A 38 10.81 0.42 22.92
N GLU A 39 11.62 1.43 22.57
CA GLU A 39 12.35 2.27 23.53
C GLU A 39 11.41 3.01 24.49
N LEU A 40 10.22 3.37 24.02
CA LEU A 40 9.16 3.97 24.84
C LEU A 40 8.36 2.95 25.68
N GLY A 41 8.70 1.66 25.63
CA GLY A 41 8.00 0.60 26.37
C GLY A 41 6.61 0.26 25.83
N LEU A 42 6.30 0.67 24.59
CA LEU A 42 4.99 0.45 23.96
C LEU A 42 4.96 -0.76 23.01
N GLY A 43 6.04 -1.53 22.95
CA GLY A 43 6.19 -2.66 22.03
C GLY A 43 5.06 -3.69 22.12
N ASP A 44 4.60 -4.01 23.33
CA ASP A 44 3.55 -5.03 23.55
C ASP A 44 2.16 -4.56 23.11
N ARG A 45 1.98 -3.25 22.90
CA ARG A 45 0.73 -2.67 22.38
C ARG A 45 0.70 -2.58 20.85
N LEU A 46 1.82 -2.89 20.19
CA LEU A 46 1.90 -2.84 18.73
C LEU A 46 1.18 -4.04 18.14
N THR A 47 0.08 -3.79 17.46
CA THR A 47 -0.71 -4.83 16.78
C THR A 47 -0.38 -4.87 15.29
N TRP A 48 -0.25 -6.09 14.75
CA TRP A 48 -0.01 -6.30 13.33
C TRP A 48 -1.22 -6.99 12.71
N SER A 49 -1.96 -6.26 11.88
CA SER A 49 -3.00 -6.81 11.03
C SER A 49 -2.47 -7.07 9.61
N HIS A 50 -3.13 -7.97 8.88
CA HIS A 50 -2.90 -8.18 7.46
C HIS A 50 -4.04 -7.51 6.69
N PRO A 51 -3.89 -6.24 6.28
CA PRO A 51 -4.93 -5.55 5.51
C PRO A 51 -5.08 -6.19 4.12
N ARG A 52 -6.31 -6.24 3.62
CA ARG A 52 -6.58 -6.61 2.22
C ARG A 52 -6.60 -5.35 1.37
N THR A 53 -5.71 -5.30 0.38
CA THR A 53 -5.70 -4.20 -0.60
C THR A 53 -6.54 -4.59 -1.81
N VAL A 54 -7.52 -3.75 -2.13
CA VAL A 54 -8.46 -3.98 -3.24
C VAL A 54 -8.59 -2.75 -4.12
N THR A 55 -8.92 -2.98 -5.39
CA THR A 55 -9.23 -1.96 -6.40
C THR A 55 -10.63 -2.20 -6.93
N LEU A 56 -11.40 -1.12 -7.11
CA LEU A 56 -12.71 -1.15 -7.75
C LEU A 56 -12.54 -0.80 -9.24
N THR A 57 -12.71 -1.79 -10.12
CA THR A 57 -12.62 -1.61 -11.57
C THR A 57 -13.84 -2.24 -12.23
N GLY A 58 -14.48 -1.54 -13.15
CA GLY A 58 -15.63 -2.08 -13.89
C GLY A 58 -16.81 -2.50 -12.99
N GLY A 59 -16.98 -1.85 -11.84
CA GLY A 59 -18.03 -2.18 -10.86
C GLY A 59 -17.75 -3.44 -10.03
N GLN A 60 -16.57 -4.05 -10.15
CA GLN A 60 -16.16 -5.21 -9.35
C GLN A 60 -14.96 -4.90 -8.47
N ILE A 61 -14.95 -5.48 -7.28
CA ILE A 61 -13.82 -5.37 -6.34
C ILE A 61 -12.83 -6.49 -6.66
N HIS A 62 -11.60 -6.10 -6.95
CA HIS A 62 -10.50 -7.02 -7.23
C HIS A 62 -9.40 -6.84 -6.19
N GLN A 63 -8.97 -7.92 -5.58
CA GLN A 63 -7.85 -7.91 -4.64
C GLN A 63 -6.53 -7.84 -5.42
N LEU A 64 -5.63 -6.92 -5.06
CA LEU A 64 -4.35 -6.67 -5.75
C LEU A 64 -3.15 -6.68 -4.79
N ASP A 65 -3.27 -7.41 -3.69
CA ASP A 65 -2.26 -7.50 -2.62
C ASP A 65 -1.15 -8.54 -2.86
N SER A 66 -1.19 -9.28 -3.97
CA SER A 66 -0.15 -10.24 -4.33
C SER A 66 0.19 -10.21 -5.82
N PRO A 67 1.45 -10.53 -6.21
CA PRO A 67 1.82 -10.66 -7.61
C PRO A 67 0.95 -11.67 -8.37
N PHE A 68 0.51 -12.73 -7.69
CA PHE A 68 -0.37 -13.73 -8.26
C PHE A 68 -1.76 -13.17 -8.56
N ASN A 69 -2.34 -12.41 -7.63
CA ASN A 69 -3.62 -11.73 -7.84
C ASN A 69 -3.56 -10.73 -9.00
N LEU A 70 -2.43 -10.05 -9.17
CA LEU A 70 -2.20 -9.15 -10.30
C LEU A 70 -2.07 -9.90 -11.64
N LEU A 71 -1.43 -11.08 -11.65
CA LEU A 71 -1.36 -11.93 -12.85
C LEU A 71 -2.73 -12.52 -13.24
N LEU A 72 -3.61 -12.74 -12.26
CA LEU A 72 -4.97 -13.20 -12.50
C LEU A 72 -5.97 -12.07 -12.73
N PHE A 73 -5.53 -10.81 -12.64
CA PHE A 73 -6.40 -9.63 -12.70
C PHE A 73 -7.21 -9.62 -14.01
N PRO A 74 -8.53 -9.90 -13.96
CA PRO A 74 -9.33 -10.11 -15.16
C PRO A 74 -9.36 -8.92 -16.14
N PRO A 75 -9.35 -7.66 -15.67
CA PRO A 75 -9.30 -6.49 -16.54
C PRO A 75 -8.05 -6.35 -17.41
N LEU A 76 -6.99 -7.13 -17.16
CA LEU A 76 -5.78 -7.12 -18.00
C LEU A 76 -5.77 -8.24 -19.03
N ARG A 77 -5.38 -7.90 -20.25
CA ARG A 77 -5.07 -8.85 -21.33
C ARG A 77 -3.78 -9.61 -21.02
N LEU A 78 -3.58 -10.76 -21.66
CA LEU A 78 -2.41 -11.62 -21.43
C LEU A 78 -1.07 -10.90 -21.67
N ASP A 79 -0.97 -10.07 -22.71
CA ASP A 79 0.22 -9.29 -23.02
C ASP A 79 0.49 -8.17 -22.00
N GLU A 80 -0.56 -7.58 -21.43
CA GLU A 80 -0.46 -6.57 -20.38
C GLU A 80 0.05 -7.21 -19.07
N ARG A 81 -0.47 -8.39 -18.73
CA ARG A 81 -0.02 -9.17 -17.56
C ARG A 81 1.48 -9.49 -17.63
N LEU A 82 1.98 -9.89 -18.81
CA LEU A 82 3.40 -10.17 -19.01
C LEU A 82 4.27 -8.92 -18.81
N ARG A 83 3.85 -7.76 -19.33
CA ARG A 83 4.57 -6.49 -19.13
C ARG A 83 4.60 -6.08 -17.67
N VAL A 84 3.46 -6.17 -16.99
CA VAL A 84 3.34 -5.87 -15.55
C VAL A 84 4.25 -6.78 -14.74
N PHE A 85 4.24 -8.09 -15.02
CA PHE A 85 5.11 -9.05 -14.36
C PHE A 85 6.60 -8.72 -14.55
N ALA A 86 7.02 -8.44 -15.78
CA ALA A 86 8.40 -8.08 -16.09
C ALA A 86 8.83 -6.80 -15.36
N VAL A 87 7.99 -5.78 -15.34
CA VAL A 87 8.26 -4.52 -14.63
C VAL A 87 8.31 -4.72 -13.12
N LEU A 88 7.41 -5.52 -12.53
CA LEU A 88 7.47 -5.83 -11.10
C LEU A 88 8.71 -6.62 -10.73
N ALA A 89 9.11 -7.60 -11.54
CA ALA A 89 10.33 -8.35 -11.33
C ALA A 89 11.56 -7.43 -11.39
N LEU A 90 11.60 -6.51 -12.37
CA LEU A 90 12.63 -5.48 -12.46
C LEU A 90 12.67 -4.60 -11.20
N LEU A 91 11.53 -4.05 -10.77
CA LEU A 91 11.45 -3.16 -9.60
C LEU A 91 11.83 -3.87 -8.29
N LYS A 92 11.53 -5.18 -8.18
CA LYS A 92 11.90 -5.98 -7.01
C LYS A 92 13.42 -6.23 -6.92
N LEU A 93 14.11 -6.24 -8.05
CA LEU A 93 15.55 -6.49 -8.15
C LEU A 93 16.37 -5.20 -8.24
N ALA A 94 15.76 -4.11 -8.70
CA ALA A 94 16.43 -2.84 -8.92
C ALA A 94 16.59 -2.04 -7.62
N ASN A 95 17.65 -1.23 -7.58
CA ASN A 95 17.79 -0.20 -6.55
C ASN A 95 16.82 0.96 -6.84
N ALA A 96 16.35 1.66 -5.81
CA ALA A 96 15.46 2.81 -5.95
C ALA A 96 16.14 4.04 -6.58
N LYS A 97 17.46 4.21 -6.38
CA LYS A 97 18.23 5.40 -6.81
C LYS A 97 18.01 5.83 -8.27
N PRO A 98 17.98 4.92 -9.28
CA PRO A 98 17.77 5.31 -10.67
C PRO A 98 16.35 5.82 -10.99
N PHE A 99 15.41 5.68 -10.05
CA PHE A 99 14.02 6.14 -10.19
C PHE A 99 13.76 7.46 -9.46
N GLU A 100 14.72 7.96 -8.68
CA GLU A 100 14.61 9.26 -8.00
C GLU A 100 14.45 10.39 -9.02
N GLY A 101 13.54 11.32 -8.73
CA GLY A 101 13.21 12.45 -9.61
C GLY A 101 12.37 12.10 -10.84
N LYS A 102 11.96 10.83 -11.03
CA LYS A 102 11.07 10.43 -12.13
C LYS A 102 9.63 10.35 -11.67
N THR A 103 8.71 10.86 -12.49
CA THR A 103 7.26 10.75 -12.23
C THR A 103 6.79 9.31 -12.45
N ALA A 104 6.20 8.71 -11.42
CA ALA A 104 5.73 7.33 -11.45
C ALA A 104 4.70 7.08 -12.56
N ASP A 105 3.71 7.97 -12.74
CA ASP A 105 2.69 7.85 -13.80
C ASP A 105 3.33 7.81 -15.20
N ALA A 106 4.16 8.80 -15.54
CA ALA A 106 4.82 8.86 -16.83
C ALA A 106 5.73 7.64 -17.10
N TRP A 107 6.45 7.19 -16.07
CA TRP A 107 7.30 6.01 -16.17
C TRP A 107 6.47 4.74 -16.36
N LEU A 108 5.41 4.53 -15.58
CA LEU A 108 4.54 3.36 -15.69
C LEU A 108 3.84 3.32 -17.06
N ARG A 109 3.26 4.43 -17.53
CA ARG A 109 2.64 4.47 -18.87
C ARG A 109 3.60 4.08 -19.98
N ARG A 110 4.89 4.45 -19.86
CA ARG A 110 5.93 4.08 -20.82
C ARG A 110 6.24 2.58 -20.82
N TRP A 111 6.25 1.92 -19.66
CA TRP A 111 6.75 0.54 -19.53
C TRP A 111 5.64 -0.52 -19.43
N ILE A 112 4.57 -0.26 -18.69
CA ILE A 112 3.42 -1.18 -18.55
C ILE A 112 2.25 -0.85 -19.49
N GLY A 113 2.26 0.35 -20.09
CA GLY A 113 1.27 0.80 -21.07
C GLY A 113 0.14 1.65 -20.48
N THR A 114 -0.36 2.59 -21.28
CA THR A 114 -1.42 3.54 -20.87
C THR A 114 -2.73 2.84 -20.49
N ALA A 115 -3.17 1.84 -21.27
CA ALA A 115 -4.40 1.10 -21.00
C ALA A 115 -4.35 0.35 -19.65
N THR A 116 -3.22 -0.32 -19.37
CA THR A 116 -2.96 -0.98 -18.09
C THR A 116 -3.08 -0.02 -16.91
N VAL A 117 -2.46 1.16 -16.99
CA VAL A 117 -2.49 2.17 -15.92
C VAL A 117 -3.91 2.69 -15.70
N SER A 118 -4.66 2.93 -16.78
CA SER A 118 -6.03 3.44 -16.73
C SER A 118 -7.07 2.42 -16.26
N ASN A 119 -6.79 1.11 -16.37
CA ASN A 119 -7.70 0.06 -15.91
C ASN A 119 -7.44 -0.38 -14.46
N ALA A 120 -6.25 -0.07 -13.93
CA ALA A 120 -5.81 -0.49 -12.59
C ALA A 120 -5.93 0.62 -11.53
N LEU A 121 -6.18 1.88 -11.94
CA LEU A 121 -6.40 3.06 -11.11
C LEU A 121 -7.80 3.62 -11.37
#